data_AF-A0A9P6EJQ8-F1
#
_entry.id   AF-A0A9P6EJQ8-F1
#
_cell.length_a   1.000
_cell.length_b   1.000
_cell.length_c   1.000
_cell.angle_alpha   90.00
_cell.angle_beta   90.00
_cell.angle_gamma   90.00
#
_symmetry.space_group_name_H-M   'P 1'
#
loop_
_entity.id
_entity.type
_entity.pdbx_description
1 polymer ?
#
loop_
_entity_poly.entity_id
_entity_poly.type
_entity_poly.pdbx_seq_one_letter_code
_entity_poly.pdbx_strand_id
1 'polypeptide(L)'
;MAINGHKGSSWLYWHIYCNNCINDYVAASPKKGFSGKCPDCRATFRLIASDPSDLPEEYHPFFVSSVRRVYIENNNEDRDKLEHKVKHLKERLAAKIDNEKILTERCDSFATTIASHQKGEREAKYKAMDFVLKNDFLEVVMDACRRELRESRKMVEEPKSRTRYWGNM
;
A
#
# COMPACT_ATOMS: atom_id res chain seq x y z
N MET A 1 38.81 -8.82 10.95
CA MET A 1 39.86 -9.78 11.35
C MET A 1 41.11 -9.49 10.54
N ALA A 2 42.19 -9.07 11.21
CA ALA A 2 43.50 -8.91 10.59
C ALA A 2 44.19 -10.27 10.56
N ILE A 3 44.67 -10.70 9.40
CA ILE A 3 45.50 -11.91 9.28
C ILE A 3 46.92 -11.42 9.00
N ASN A 4 47.67 -11.19 10.08
CA ASN A 4 49.11 -10.97 10.03
C ASN A 4 49.83 -12.31 10.24
N GLY A 5 50.72 -12.66 9.33
CA GLY A 5 51.66 -13.79 9.39
C GLY A 5 52.08 -14.18 7.97
N HIS A 6 53.32 -14.47 7.61
CA HIS A 6 54.54 -14.69 8.38
C HIS A 6 55.75 -14.59 7.43
N LYS A 7 56.93 -14.49 8.04
CA LYS A 7 58.27 -14.50 7.41
C LYS A 7 58.52 -15.72 6.52
N GLY A 8 59.46 -15.55 5.60
CA GLY A 8 59.83 -16.46 4.52
C GLY A 8 59.94 -17.94 4.89
N SER A 9 59.32 -18.76 4.06
CA SER A 9 59.80 -20.08 3.69
C SER A 9 59.12 -20.48 2.37
N SER A 10 59.94 -21.01 1.48
CA SER A 10 59.61 -21.53 0.15
C SER A 10 58.56 -22.63 0.21
N TRP A 11 57.29 -22.29 0.09
CA TRP A 11 56.20 -23.20 -0.31
C TRP A 11 55.15 -22.39 -1.07
N LEU A 12 54.59 -22.93 -2.15
CA LEU A 12 53.64 -22.25 -3.05
C LEU A 12 52.44 -21.66 -2.27
N TYR A 13 52.42 -20.35 -2.04
CA TYR A 13 51.28 -19.65 -1.48
C TYR A 13 50.25 -19.38 -2.58
N TRP A 14 49.09 -20.04 -2.49
CA TRP A 14 47.91 -19.69 -3.27
C TRP A 14 47.17 -18.55 -2.56
N HIS A 15 47.11 -17.39 -3.20
CA HIS A 15 46.40 -16.21 -2.70
C HIS A 15 45.03 -16.11 -3.37
N ILE A 16 43.97 -15.97 -2.56
CA ILE A 16 42.59 -15.79 -3.04
C ILE A 16 42.26 -14.31 -3.02
N TYR A 17 42.00 -13.73 -4.19
CA TYR A 17 41.56 -12.34 -4.32
C TYR A 17 40.08 -12.30 -4.70
N CYS A 18 39.34 -11.30 -4.19
CA CYS A 18 37.95 -11.08 -4.64
C CYS A 18 37.95 -10.49 -6.07
N ASN A 19 36.79 -10.56 -6.74
CA ASN A 19 36.67 -10.12 -8.13
C ASN A 19 37.05 -8.63 -8.30
N ASN A 20 36.75 -7.79 -7.31
CA ASN A 20 37.11 -6.36 -7.34
C ASN A 20 38.62 -6.16 -7.28
N CYS A 21 39.32 -6.85 -6.36
CA CYS A 21 40.78 -6.77 -6.27
C CYS A 21 41.47 -7.24 -7.56
N ILE A 22 40.93 -8.27 -8.23
CA ILE A 22 41.44 -8.75 -9.52
C ILE A 22 41.22 -7.70 -10.61
N ASN A 23 40.01 -7.14 -10.70
CA ASN A 23 39.68 -6.13 -11.71
C ASN A 23 40.50 -4.85 -11.53
N ASP A 24 40.67 -4.38 -10.29
CA ASP A 24 41.48 -3.21 -9.98
C ASP A 24 42.95 -3.45 -10.36
N TYR A 25 43.46 -4.65 -10.11
CA TYR A 25 44.82 -5.03 -10.49
C TYR A 25 45.01 -5.08 -12.01
N VAL A 26 44.07 -5.69 -12.74
CA VAL A 26 44.10 -5.75 -14.21
C VAL A 26 43.99 -4.35 -14.82
N ALA A 27 43.15 -3.49 -14.25
CA ALA A 27 42.99 -2.11 -14.70
C ALA A 27 44.23 -1.24 -14.43
N ALA A 28 44.94 -1.48 -13.32
CA ALA A 28 46.13 -0.73 -12.94
C ALA A 28 47.42 -1.23 -13.63
N SER A 29 47.44 -2.48 -14.13
CA SER A 29 48.66 -3.06 -14.70
C SER A 29 48.98 -2.46 -16.07
N PRO A 30 50.21 -1.97 -16.31
CA PRO A 30 50.61 -1.43 -17.61
C PRO A 30 50.56 -2.55 -18.65
N LYS A 31 49.93 -2.27 -19.81
CA LYS A 31 49.61 -3.15 -20.96
C LYS A 31 50.81 -3.88 -21.62
N LYS A 32 51.96 -4.01 -20.97
CA LYS A 32 53.17 -4.64 -21.53
C LYS A 32 53.48 -5.93 -20.77
N GLY A 33 52.84 -7.01 -21.22
CA GLY A 33 53.19 -8.37 -20.85
C GLY A 33 52.05 -9.07 -20.11
N PHE A 34 51.74 -10.28 -20.56
CA PHE A 34 50.86 -11.25 -19.89
C PHE A 34 51.49 -11.74 -18.58
N SER A 35 51.94 -10.82 -17.72
CA SER A 35 52.59 -11.11 -16.45
C SER A 35 52.21 -10.07 -15.38
N GLY A 36 51.64 -10.55 -14.29
CA GLY A 36 51.38 -9.77 -13.08
C GLY A 36 52.39 -10.07 -11.98
N LYS A 37 52.44 -9.22 -10.96
CA LYS A 37 53.12 -9.44 -9.69
C LYS A 37 52.08 -9.55 -8.59
N CYS A 38 52.21 -10.57 -7.74
CA CYS A 38 51.35 -10.73 -6.58
C CYS A 38 51.47 -9.50 -5.66
N PRO A 39 50.39 -8.83 -5.27
CA PRO A 39 50.45 -7.68 -4.38
C PRO A 39 51.01 -8.03 -2.98
N ASP A 40 50.87 -9.29 -2.55
CA ASP A 40 51.35 -9.74 -1.24
C ASP A 40 52.82 -10.21 -1.27
N CYS A 41 53.16 -11.14 -2.15
CA CYS A 41 54.49 -11.76 -2.17
C CYS A 41 55.42 -11.23 -3.27
N ARG A 42 54.94 -10.33 -4.14
CA ARG A 42 55.65 -9.74 -5.30
C ARG A 42 56.17 -10.75 -6.32
N ALA A 43 55.85 -12.03 -6.18
CA ALA A 43 56.18 -13.07 -7.14
C ALA A 43 55.53 -12.74 -8.50
N THR A 44 56.30 -12.90 -9.57
CA THR A 44 55.81 -12.65 -10.93
C THR A 44 55.08 -13.90 -11.41
N PHE A 45 53.85 -13.74 -11.90
CA PHE A 45 53.03 -14.80 -12.47
C PHE A 45 52.57 -14.40 -13.87
N ARG A 46 52.35 -15.37 -14.77
CA ARG A 46 51.80 -15.08 -16.10
C ARG A 46 50.28 -15.00 -16.06
N LEU A 47 49.73 -13.91 -16.58
CA LEU A 47 48.31 -13.71 -16.86
C LEU A 47 48.02 -14.28 -18.26
N ILE A 48 48.10 -15.60 -18.44
CA ILE A 48 47.63 -16.22 -19.68
C ILE A 48 46.18 -16.64 -19.42
N ALA A 49 45.23 -15.89 -19.99
CA ALA A 49 43.93 -16.44 -20.29
C ALA A 49 44.07 -17.13 -21.64
N SER A 50 44.29 -18.45 -21.64
CA SER A 50 44.15 -19.21 -22.88
C SER A 50 42.66 -19.26 -23.18
N ASP A 51 42.24 -18.76 -24.34
CA ASP A 51 40.93 -19.13 -24.86
C ASP A 51 40.97 -20.66 -25.08
N PRO A 52 40.02 -21.44 -24.56
CA PRO A 52 39.95 -22.87 -24.86
C PRO A 52 39.99 -23.14 -26.37
N SER A 53 39.45 -22.22 -27.19
CA SER A 53 39.46 -22.32 -28.66
C SER A 53 40.86 -22.30 -29.29
N ASP A 54 41.90 -21.89 -28.57
CA ASP A 54 43.30 -21.91 -29.05
C ASP A 54 44.00 -23.25 -28.79
N LEU A 55 43.36 -24.19 -28.07
CA LEU A 55 43.87 -25.54 -27.85
C LEU A 55 43.19 -26.57 -28.76
N PRO A 56 43.89 -27.64 -29.17
CA PRO A 56 43.25 -28.80 -29.78
C PRO A 56 42.23 -29.43 -28.81
N GLU A 57 41.12 -29.96 -29.36
CA GLU A 57 40.01 -30.51 -28.57
C GLU A 57 40.45 -31.62 -27.59
N GLU A 58 41.52 -32.36 -27.90
CA GLU A 58 42.07 -33.40 -27.04
C GLU A 58 42.55 -32.86 -25.68
N TYR A 59 42.88 -31.56 -25.61
CA TYR A 59 43.38 -30.90 -24.41
C TYR A 59 42.30 -30.15 -23.61
N HIS A 60 41.11 -29.94 -24.18
CA HIS A 60 39.98 -29.27 -23.49
C HIS A 60 39.59 -29.91 -22.15
N PRO A 61 39.57 -31.26 -21.99
CA PRO A 61 39.22 -31.88 -20.72
C PRO A 61 40.21 -31.59 -19.59
N PHE A 62 41.45 -31.25 -19.94
CA PHE A 62 42.52 -30.90 -19.01
C PHE A 62 42.59 -29.39 -18.74
N PHE A 63 41.80 -28.59 -19.46
CA PHE A 63 41.66 -27.16 -19.25
C PHE A 63 40.77 -26.90 -18.02
N VAL A 64 41.38 -26.97 -16.84
CA VAL A 64 40.70 -26.63 -15.59
C VAL A 64 40.47 -25.12 -15.59
N SER A 65 39.22 -24.67 -15.56
CA SER A 65 38.85 -23.25 -15.37
C SER A 65 39.78 -22.62 -14.34
N SER A 66 40.57 -21.62 -14.77
CA SER A 66 41.55 -20.93 -13.92
C SER A 66 40.90 -20.28 -12.70
N VAL A 67 39.59 -20.07 -12.75
CA VAL A 67 38.75 -19.71 -11.61
C VAL A 67 38.26 -20.99 -10.93
N ARG A 68 38.99 -21.47 -9.91
CA ARG A 68 38.45 -22.43 -8.94
C ARG A 68 37.34 -21.73 -8.15
N ARG A 69 36.11 -22.26 -8.20
CA ARG A 69 35.02 -21.76 -7.35
C ARG A 69 35.36 -22.06 -5.89
N VAL A 70 35.56 -21.02 -5.11
CA VAL A 70 35.75 -21.13 -3.66
C VAL A 70 34.41 -20.90 -3.00
N TYR A 71 33.87 -21.92 -2.35
CA TYR A 71 32.71 -21.77 -1.50
C TYR A 71 33.20 -21.23 -0.15
N ILE A 72 32.96 -19.95 0.09
CA ILE A 72 33.18 -19.35 1.41
C ILE A 72 31.94 -19.73 2.23
N GLU A 73 32.12 -20.52 3.29
CA GLU A 73 31.06 -20.71 4.29
C GLU A 73 30.75 -19.33 4.88
N ASN A 74 29.58 -18.79 4.54
CA ASN A 74 29.08 -17.57 5.16
C ASN A 74 29.00 -17.81 6.67
N ASN A 75 29.56 -16.87 7.43
CA ASN A 75 29.60 -16.93 8.89
C ASN A 75 28.19 -17.19 9.43
N ASN A 76 28.01 -18.24 10.27
CA ASN A 76 26.68 -18.66 10.76
C ASN A 76 25.90 -17.50 11.41
N GLU A 77 26.61 -16.54 12.03
CA GLU A 77 26.00 -15.35 12.63
C GLU A 77 25.20 -14.48 11.65
N ASP A 78 25.65 -14.36 10.40
CA ASP A 78 24.95 -13.53 9.41
C ASP A 78 23.71 -14.25 8.86
N ARG A 79 23.74 -15.58 8.80
CA ARG A 79 22.58 -16.41 8.48
C ARG A 79 21.52 -16.30 9.58
N ASP A 80 21.91 -16.45 10.84
CA ASP A 80 20.98 -16.39 11.98
C ASP A 80 20.33 -15.00 12.11
N LYS A 81 21.11 -13.93 11.89
CA LYS A 81 20.57 -12.55 11.82
C LYS A 81 19.56 -12.39 10.68
N LEU A 82 19.84 -12.99 9.52
CA LEU A 82 18.95 -12.92 8.37
C LEU A 82 17.65 -13.70 8.63
N GLU A 83 17.75 -14.90 9.20
CA GLU A 83 16.59 -15.72 9.59
C GLU A 83 15.70 -15.01 10.60
N HIS A 84 16.29 -14.37 11.62
CA HIS A 84 15.56 -13.56 12.59
C HIS A 84 14.82 -12.39 11.91
N LYS A 85 15.49 -11.68 10.99
CA LYS A 85 14.85 -10.59 10.22
C LYS A 85 13.70 -11.11 9.38
N VAL A 86 13.86 -12.25 8.70
CA VAL A 86 12.80 -12.86 7.89
C VAL A 86 11.61 -13.24 8.76
N LYS A 87 11.84 -13.85 9.93
CA LYS A 87 10.78 -14.20 10.88
C LYS A 87 10.01 -12.97 11.35
N HIS A 88 10.72 -11.95 11.81
CA HIS A 88 10.12 -10.70 12.27
C HIS A 88 9.33 -9.98 11.16
N LEU A 89 9.84 -9.98 9.92
CA LEU A 89 9.12 -9.41 8.78
C LEU A 89 7.84 -10.19 8.45
N LYS A 90 7.87 -11.52 8.54
CA LYS A 90 6.67 -12.36 8.35
C LYS A 90 5.61 -12.08 9.41
N GLU A 91 6.00 -11.96 10.67
CA GLU A 91 5.08 -11.64 11.77
C GLU A 91 4.44 -10.25 11.57
N ARG A 92 5.24 -9.24 11.21
CA ARG A 92 4.72 -7.90 10.89
C ARG A 92 3.79 -7.89 9.69
N LEU A 93 4.09 -8.69 8.67
CA LEU A 93 3.23 -8.81 7.49
C LEU A 93 1.89 -9.44 7.85
N ALA A 94 1.89 -10.52 8.63
CA ALA A 94 0.66 -11.16 9.11
C ALA A 94 -0.21 -10.17 9.90
N ALA A 95 0.39 -9.46 10.86
CA ALA A 95 -0.32 -8.44 11.64
C ALA A 95 -0.89 -7.31 10.76
N LYS A 96 -0.17 -6.90 9.69
CA LYS A 96 -0.70 -5.90 8.75
C LYS A 96 -1.90 -6.41 7.97
N ILE A 97 -1.84 -7.66 7.48
CA ILE A 97 -2.94 -8.29 6.74
C ILE A 97 -4.19 -8.38 7.63
N ASP A 98 -4.04 -8.78 8.89
CA ASP A 98 -5.17 -8.87 9.82
C ASP A 98 -5.78 -7.49 10.12
N ASN A 99 -4.94 -6.49 10.34
CA ASN A 99 -5.40 -5.12 10.53
C ASN A 99 -6.13 -4.56 9.30
N GLU A 100 -5.64 -4.85 8.10
CA GLU A 100 -6.28 -4.42 6.84
C GLU A 100 -7.67 -5.03 6.68
N LYS A 101 -7.83 -6.33 7.00
CA LYS A 101 -9.14 -6.99 7.00
C LYS A 101 -10.12 -6.33 7.96
N ILE A 102 -9.69 -6.11 9.22
CA ILE A 102 -10.52 -5.44 10.23
C ILE A 102 -10.92 -4.03 9.77
N LEU A 103 -10.00 -3.29 9.16
CA LEU A 103 -10.27 -1.94 8.67
C LEU A 103 -11.31 -1.97 7.54
N THR A 104 -11.19 -2.93 6.63
CA THR A 104 -12.10 -3.10 5.50
C THR A 104 -13.51 -3.44 5.98
N GLU A 105 -13.64 -4.39 6.91
CA GLU A 105 -14.93 -4.75 7.53
C GLU A 105 -15.60 -3.55 8.22
N ARG A 106 -14.82 -2.71 8.90
CA ARG A 106 -15.33 -1.48 9.53
C ARG A 106 -15.79 -0.46 8.50
N CYS A 107 -15.02 -0.27 7.42
CA CYS A 107 -15.41 0.63 6.33
C CYS A 107 -16.74 0.19 5.70
N ASP A 108 -16.92 -1.11 5.47
CA ASP A 108 -18.17 -1.65 4.92
C ASP A 108 -19.35 -1.46 5.89
N SER A 109 -19.14 -1.68 7.18
CA SER A 109 -20.14 -1.41 8.22
C SER A 109 -20.53 0.08 8.28
N PHE A 110 -19.57 0.99 8.15
CA PHE A 110 -19.88 2.41 8.09
C PHE A 110 -20.58 2.80 6.79
N ALA A 111 -20.17 2.25 5.65
CA ALA A 111 -20.82 2.51 4.36
C ALA A 111 -22.30 2.10 4.38
N THR A 112 -22.61 0.92 4.93
CA THR A 112 -24.00 0.45 5.09
C THR A 112 -24.81 1.32 6.05
N THR A 113 -24.20 1.75 7.16
CA THR A 113 -24.83 2.65 8.13
C THR A 113 -25.12 4.03 7.52
N ILE A 114 -24.18 4.60 6.78
CA ILE A 114 -24.39 5.88 6.07
C ILE A 114 -25.52 5.74 5.05
N ALA A 115 -25.56 4.64 4.29
CA ALA A 115 -26.61 4.42 3.30
C ALA A 115 -28.00 4.31 3.95
N SER A 116 -28.11 3.65 5.11
CA SER A 116 -29.37 3.54 5.85
C SER A 116 -29.81 4.91 6.41
N HIS A 117 -28.89 5.70 6.96
CA HIS A 117 -29.17 7.08 7.40
C HIS A 117 -29.63 7.97 6.25
N GLN A 118 -28.93 7.95 5.10
CA GLN A 118 -29.32 8.72 3.92
C GLN A 118 -30.69 8.32 3.37
N LYS A 119 -31.05 7.03 3.46
CA LYS A 119 -32.40 6.56 3.11
C LYS A 119 -33.42 7.12 4.10
N GLY A 120 -33.16 7.03 5.40
CA GLY A 120 -34.02 7.57 6.45
C GLY A 120 -34.23 9.08 6.34
N GLU A 121 -33.18 9.84 6.05
CA GLU A 121 -33.27 11.29 5.82
C GLU A 121 -34.16 11.64 4.63
N ARG A 122 -34.05 10.89 3.52
CA ARG A 122 -34.91 11.09 2.35
C ARG A 122 -36.37 10.83 2.70
N GLU A 123 -36.66 9.71 3.37
CA GLU A 123 -38.02 9.36 3.78
C GLU A 123 -38.60 10.39 4.75
N ALA A 124 -37.82 10.86 5.72
CA ALA A 124 -38.22 11.89 6.66
C ALA A 124 -38.52 13.22 5.95
N LYS A 125 -37.69 13.62 4.98
CA LYS A 125 -37.93 14.82 4.16
C LYS A 125 -39.23 14.71 3.36
N TYR A 126 -39.49 13.56 2.73
CA TYR A 126 -40.74 13.36 2.00
C TYR A 126 -41.96 13.43 2.92
N LYS A 127 -41.91 12.80 4.10
CA LYS A 127 -43.00 12.87 5.08
C LYS A 127 -43.22 14.30 5.57
N ALA A 128 -42.15 15.03 5.88
CA ALA A 128 -42.25 16.43 6.30
C ALA A 128 -42.91 17.29 5.22
N MET A 129 -42.53 17.11 3.95
CA MET A 129 -43.14 17.82 2.83
C MET A 129 -44.63 17.47 2.65
N ASP A 130 -44.99 16.19 2.76
CA ASP A 130 -46.38 15.73 2.71
C ASP A 130 -47.22 16.33 3.85
N PHE A 131 -46.67 16.40 5.07
CA PHE A 131 -47.33 17.05 6.20
C PHE A 131 -47.53 18.55 5.99
N VAL A 132 -46.55 19.26 5.42
CA VAL A 132 -46.68 20.68 5.10
C VAL A 132 -47.83 20.89 4.11
N LEU A 133 -47.88 20.12 3.01
CA LEU A 133 -48.96 20.22 2.02
C LEU A 133 -50.34 19.95 2.62
N LYS A 134 -50.45 18.95 3.51
CA LYS A 134 -51.70 18.65 4.20
C LYS A 134 -52.12 19.76 5.16
N ASN A 135 -51.17 20.34 5.89
CA ASN A 135 -51.45 21.47 6.78
C ASN A 135 -51.92 22.69 6.00
N ASP A 136 -51.26 23.05 4.90
CA ASP A 136 -51.66 24.16 4.03
C ASP A 136 -53.09 23.97 3.50
N PHE A 137 -53.41 22.75 3.05
CA PHE A 137 -54.77 22.40 2.61
C PHE A 137 -55.80 22.55 3.75
N LEU A 138 -55.48 22.04 4.94
CA LEU A 138 -56.35 22.14 6.10
C LEU A 138 -56.57 23.59 6.54
N GLU A 139 -55.55 24.45 6.50
CA GLU A 139 -55.68 25.87 6.80
C GLU A 139 -56.67 26.56 5.86
N VAL A 140 -56.58 26.30 4.56
CA VAL A 140 -57.50 26.84 3.54
C VAL A 140 -58.95 26.41 3.83
N VAL A 141 -59.16 25.13 4.15
CA VAL A 141 -60.49 24.59 4.48
C VAL A 141 -61.03 25.21 5.77
N MET A 142 -60.21 25.29 6.81
CA MET A 142 -60.60 25.93 8.08
C MET A 142 -61.00 27.38 7.88
N ASP A 143 -60.26 28.14 7.06
CA ASP A 143 -60.58 29.53 6.77
C ASP A 143 -61.86 29.70 5.93
N ALA A 144 -62.16 28.75 5.02
CA ALA A 144 -63.44 28.69 4.34
C ALA A 144 -64.60 28.45 5.31
N CYS A 145 -64.52 27.41 6.16
CA CYS A 145 -65.55 27.12 7.16
C CYS A 145 -65.74 28.28 8.15
N ARG A 146 -64.65 28.95 8.57
CA ARG A 146 -64.73 30.13 9.43
C ARG A 146 -65.45 31.29 8.74
N ARG A 147 -65.30 31.48 7.43
CA ARG A 147 -66.06 32.49 6.67
C ARG A 147 -67.55 32.15 6.63
N GLU A 148 -67.91 30.92 6.29
CA GLU A 148 -69.31 30.45 6.24
C GLU A 148 -70.00 30.56 7.60
N LEU A 149 -69.31 30.22 8.69
CA LEU A 149 -69.83 30.40 10.05
C LEU A 149 -70.09 31.86 10.39
N ARG A 150 -69.18 32.77 9.99
CA ARG A 150 -69.38 34.22 10.19
C ARG A 150 -70.58 34.74 9.40
N GLU A 151 -70.76 34.29 8.16
CA GLU A 151 -71.91 34.66 7.32
C GLU A 151 -73.23 34.14 7.90
N SER A 152 -73.27 32.86 8.28
CA SER A 152 -74.43 32.24 8.91
C SER A 152 -74.80 32.94 10.22
N ARG A 153 -73.80 33.34 11.02
CA ARG A 153 -74.00 34.09 12.26
C ARG A 153 -74.64 35.45 12.02
N LYS A 154 -74.21 36.20 10.99
CA LYS A 154 -74.82 37.49 10.61
C LYS A 154 -76.30 37.32 10.24
N MET A 155 -76.65 36.26 9.52
CA MET A 155 -78.03 35.95 9.14
C MET A 155 -78.94 35.66 10.35
N VAL A 156 -78.39 35.13 11.44
CA VAL A 156 -79.12 34.88 12.69
C VAL A 156 -79.22 36.15 13.55
N GLU A 157 -78.18 36.98 13.54
CA GLU A 157 -78.10 38.20 14.35
C GLU A 157 -78.84 39.40 13.71
N GLU A 158 -79.14 39.40 12.40
CA GLU A 158 -80.02 40.39 11.78
C GLU A 158 -81.49 40.18 12.21
N PRO A 159 -82.08 41.08 13.02
CA PRO A 159 -83.49 40.95 13.37
C PRO A 159 -84.34 41.17 12.12
N LYS A 160 -85.33 40.29 11.88
CA LYS A 160 -86.41 40.46 10.90
C LYS A 160 -87.17 41.76 11.19
N SER A 161 -86.61 42.88 10.77
CA SER A 161 -87.19 44.21 10.88
C SER A 161 -88.06 44.48 9.67
N ARG A 162 -89.15 43.72 9.50
CA ARG A 162 -90.34 44.14 8.73
C ARG A 162 -91.42 43.06 8.70
N THR A 163 -92.33 43.16 9.67
CA THR A 163 -93.78 43.02 9.43
C THR A 163 -94.52 43.64 10.61
N ARG A 164 -94.44 44.97 10.74
CA ARG A 164 -95.55 45.76 11.28
C ARG A 164 -96.26 46.39 10.09
N TYR A 165 -97.09 45.59 9.41
CA TYR A 165 -98.13 46.14 8.55
C TYR A 165 -99.21 46.69 9.47
N TRP A 166 -99.23 48.02 9.56
CA TRP A 166 -100.37 48.77 10.05
C TRP A 166 -101.56 48.49 9.15
N GLY A 167 -102.62 47.90 9.71
CA GLY A 167 -103.95 47.88 9.12
C GLY A 167 -104.90 48.57 10.08
N ASN A 168 -104.95 49.89 10.02
CA ASN A 168 -106.07 50.66 10.56
C ASN A 168 -107.30 50.35 9.70
N MET A 169 -108.34 49.81 10.32
CA MET A 169 -109.75 50.16 10.08
C MET A 169 -110.60 49.65 11.23
#